data_AF-A0AAV7C2A5-F1
#
_entry.id   AF-A0AAV7C2A5-F1
#
_cell.length_a   1.000
_cell.length_b   1.000
_cell.length_c   1.000
_cell.angle_alpha   90.00
_cell.angle_beta   90.00
_cell.angle_gamma   90.00
#
_symmetry.space_group_name_H-M   'P 1'
#
loop_
_entity.id
_entity.type
_entity.pdbx_description
1 polymer ?
#
loop_
_entity_poly.entity_id
_entity_poly.type
_entity_poly.pdbx_seq_one_letter_code
_entity_poly.pdbx_strand_id
1 'polypeptide(L)'
;GYARQLACRRGNSAYSLFRNSNVPNSWLTIDTFFAFEKMKNLTFVDEEIQQKTLLYLRSLQNSETGCFSPTGSFYTIQNDEHNVIHFSAYVLMRLLLSGQYGTGDTLITNLTRCLENVTMEDEKIYTLAYVFHAAAVAKMLPLWERLYTYLMKQNITEGQEDL
;
A
#
# COMPACT_ATOMS: atom_id res chain seq x y z
N GLY A 1 -18.19 9.14 -10.74
CA GLY A 1 -16.95 8.37 -10.50
C GLY A 1 -17.29 6.95 -10.08
N TYR A 2 -17.85 6.80 -8.87
CA TYR A 2 -18.20 5.51 -8.23
C TYR A 2 -18.77 4.45 -9.18
N ALA A 3 -19.92 4.70 -9.84
CA ALA A 3 -20.53 3.74 -10.75
C ALA A 3 -19.65 3.34 -11.95
N ARG A 4 -18.82 4.26 -12.47
CA ARG A 4 -17.87 3.95 -13.55
C ARG A 4 -16.75 3.05 -13.06
N GLN A 5 -16.25 3.30 -11.85
CA GLN A 5 -15.19 2.48 -11.25
C GLN A 5 -15.70 1.07 -10.90
N LEU A 6 -16.96 0.93 -10.47
CA LEU A 6 -17.60 -0.37 -10.27
C LEU A 6 -17.69 -1.22 -11.56
N ALA A 7 -17.72 -0.60 -12.74
CA ALA A 7 -17.70 -1.33 -14.00
C ALA A 7 -16.40 -2.10 -14.24
N CYS A 8 -15.32 -1.78 -13.51
CA CYS A 8 -14.03 -2.48 -13.56
C CYS A 8 -13.86 -3.56 -12.48
N ARG A 9 -14.88 -3.79 -11.64
CA ARG A 9 -14.87 -4.80 -10.57
C ARG A 9 -15.09 -6.21 -11.14
N ARG A 10 -14.42 -7.19 -10.53
CA ARG A 10 -14.49 -8.62 -10.89
C ARG A 10 -15.30 -9.44 -9.89
N GLY A 11 -15.58 -10.70 -10.21
CA GLY A 11 -16.36 -11.61 -9.36
C GLY A 11 -15.77 -11.80 -7.96
N ASN A 12 -14.44 -11.79 -7.85
CA ASN A 12 -13.71 -11.80 -6.57
C ASN A 12 -13.62 -10.40 -5.90
N SER A 13 -14.32 -9.40 -6.43
CA SER A 13 -14.34 -8.01 -5.95
C SER A 13 -13.01 -7.26 -6.00
N ALA A 14 -12.04 -7.77 -6.75
CA ALA A 14 -10.86 -7.03 -7.18
C ALA A 14 -11.20 -6.10 -8.37
N TYR A 15 -10.37 -5.09 -8.58
CA TYR A 15 -10.49 -4.15 -9.69
C TYR A 15 -9.41 -4.39 -10.74
N SER A 16 -9.77 -4.22 -12.01
CA SER A 16 -8.84 -4.29 -13.15
C SER A 16 -8.65 -2.93 -13.79
N LEU A 17 -7.49 -2.68 -14.42
CA LEU A 17 -7.18 -1.40 -15.09
C LEU A 17 -8.20 -1.03 -16.16
N PHE A 18 -8.64 -2.01 -16.92
CA PHE A 18 -9.62 -1.83 -18.00
C PHE A 18 -10.85 -2.67 -17.75
N ARG A 19 -12.02 -2.14 -18.09
CA ARG A 19 -13.32 -2.84 -18.01
C ARG A 19 -13.29 -4.21 -18.68
N ASN A 20 -12.56 -4.36 -19.79
CA ASN A 20 -12.47 -5.59 -20.56
C ASN A 20 -11.31 -6.51 -20.15
N SER A 21 -10.43 -6.08 -19.23
CA SER A 21 -9.32 -6.91 -18.75
C SER A 21 -9.78 -7.83 -17.62
N ASN A 22 -9.54 -9.13 -17.72
CA ASN A 22 -9.87 -10.08 -16.66
C ASN A 22 -8.78 -10.21 -15.59
N VAL A 23 -7.68 -9.48 -15.71
CA VAL A 23 -6.54 -9.56 -14.77
C VAL A 23 -6.80 -8.66 -13.56
N PRO A 24 -6.90 -9.20 -12.34
CA PRO A 24 -6.99 -8.40 -11.12
C PRO A 24 -5.74 -7.56 -10.90
N ASN A 25 -5.92 -6.31 -10.50
CA ASN A 25 -4.83 -5.38 -10.20
C ASN A 25 -4.91 -4.96 -8.73
N SER A 26 -4.00 -5.47 -7.91
CA SER A 26 -3.98 -5.26 -6.48
C SER A 26 -3.76 -3.79 -6.09
N TRP A 27 -2.87 -3.08 -6.81
CA TRP A 27 -2.61 -1.64 -6.66
C TRP A 27 -3.87 -0.79 -6.88
N LEU A 28 -4.56 -1.00 -8.01
CA LEU A 28 -5.82 -0.32 -8.28
C LEU A 28 -6.91 -0.72 -7.28
N THR A 29 -6.89 -1.97 -6.83
CA THR A 29 -7.87 -2.47 -5.87
C THR A 29 -7.74 -1.76 -4.52
N ILE A 30 -6.53 -1.65 -3.96
CA ILE A 30 -6.31 -0.94 -2.70
C ILE A 30 -6.60 0.57 -2.83
N ASP A 31 -6.27 1.18 -3.97
CA ASP A 31 -6.58 2.59 -4.20
C ASP A 31 -8.08 2.86 -4.35
N THR A 32 -8.79 1.96 -5.04
CA THR A 32 -10.24 2.05 -5.16
C THR A 32 -10.92 1.86 -3.81
N PHE A 33 -10.45 0.88 -3.04
CA PHE A 33 -10.91 0.65 -1.67
C PHE A 33 -10.72 1.91 -0.82
N PHE A 34 -9.50 2.46 -0.75
CA PHE A 34 -9.20 3.69 -0.03
C PHE A 34 -10.09 4.87 -0.45
N ALA A 35 -10.23 5.10 -1.75
CA ALA A 35 -11.06 6.18 -2.27
C ALA A 35 -12.53 6.01 -1.87
N PHE A 36 -13.05 4.79 -1.94
CA PHE A 36 -14.44 4.50 -1.58
C PHE A 36 -14.67 4.62 -0.07
N GLU A 37 -13.74 4.18 0.77
CA GLU A 37 -13.80 4.42 2.22
C GLU A 37 -13.81 5.91 2.54
N LYS A 38 -12.98 6.71 1.85
CA LYS A 38 -13.02 8.17 1.98
C LYS A 38 -14.32 8.78 1.48
N MET A 39 -14.92 8.25 0.43
CA MET A 39 -16.16 8.78 -0.15
C MET A 39 -17.40 8.54 0.71
N LYS A 40 -17.39 7.59 1.66
CA LYS A 40 -18.52 7.30 2.54
C LYS A 40 -19.03 8.52 3.31
N ASN A 41 -18.18 9.51 3.59
CA ASN A 41 -18.58 10.74 4.27
C ASN A 41 -19.24 11.77 3.32
N LEU A 42 -19.14 11.59 2.00
CA LEU A 42 -19.72 12.49 0.99
C LEU A 42 -20.93 11.91 0.28
N THR A 43 -20.99 10.58 0.13
CA THR A 43 -22.03 9.91 -0.65
C THR A 43 -22.18 8.45 -0.25
N PHE A 44 -23.26 7.82 -0.70
CA PHE A 44 -23.50 6.40 -0.48
C PHE A 44 -22.45 5.54 -1.20
N VAL A 45 -21.90 4.60 -0.46
CA VAL A 45 -20.98 3.56 -0.93
C VAL A 45 -21.48 2.24 -0.35
N ASP A 46 -21.71 1.26 -1.22
CA ASP A 46 -22.14 -0.07 -0.82
C ASP A 46 -21.07 -0.76 0.06
N GLU A 47 -21.43 -1.05 1.32
CA GLU A 47 -20.55 -1.68 2.30
C GLU A 47 -20.26 -3.14 1.98
N GLU A 48 -21.20 -3.87 1.37
CA GLU A 48 -21.00 -5.27 0.99
C GLU A 48 -19.88 -5.37 -0.06
N ILE A 49 -19.83 -4.40 -0.98
CA ILE A 49 -18.74 -4.29 -1.95
C ILE A 49 -17.41 -4.02 -1.25
N GLN A 50 -17.36 -3.09 -0.29
CA GLN A 50 -16.12 -2.80 0.45
C GLN A 50 -15.62 -4.01 1.24
N GLN A 51 -16.52 -4.72 1.93
CA GLN A 51 -16.17 -5.91 2.71
C GLN A 51 -15.60 -7.02 1.81
N LYS A 52 -16.23 -7.28 0.65
CA LYS A 52 -15.72 -8.27 -0.31
C LYS A 52 -14.37 -7.87 -0.89
N THR A 53 -14.17 -6.58 -1.20
CA THR A 53 -12.86 -6.07 -1.65
C THR A 53 -11.80 -6.21 -0.56
N LEU A 54 -12.13 -5.94 0.70
CA LEU A 54 -11.23 -6.17 1.83
C LEU A 54 -10.84 -7.64 1.99
N LEU A 55 -11.79 -8.57 1.83
CA LEU A 55 -11.50 -10.01 1.88
C LEU A 55 -10.52 -10.43 0.78
N TYR A 56 -10.70 -9.90 -0.44
CA TYR A 56 -9.72 -10.11 -1.50
C TYR A 56 -8.34 -9.56 -1.13
N LEU A 57 -8.25 -8.32 -0.61
CA LEU A 57 -6.98 -7.75 -0.17
C LEU A 57 -6.32 -8.62 0.93
N ARG A 58 -7.09 -9.08 1.92
CA ARG A 58 -6.60 -9.98 2.98
C ARG A 58 -6.04 -11.29 2.42
N SER A 59 -6.60 -11.82 1.34
CA SER A 59 -6.06 -13.03 0.70
C SER A 59 -4.68 -12.83 0.06
N LEU A 60 -4.24 -11.58 -0.14
CA LEU A 60 -2.90 -11.26 -0.64
C LEU A 60 -1.85 -11.18 0.49
N GLN A 61 -2.27 -11.17 1.75
CA GLN A 61 -1.36 -11.12 2.89
C GLN A 61 -0.83 -12.52 3.21
N ASN A 62 0.50 -12.67 3.18
CA ASN A 62 1.16 -13.88 3.64
C ASN A 62 1.08 -13.97 5.17
N SER A 63 0.61 -15.10 5.70
CA SER A 63 0.42 -15.28 7.15
C SER A 63 1.73 -15.35 7.94
N GLU A 64 2.79 -15.90 7.34
CA GLU A 64 4.09 -16.10 7.98
C GLU A 64 4.88 -14.79 8.04
N THR A 65 4.96 -14.05 6.93
CA THR A 65 5.73 -12.80 6.87
C THR A 65 4.91 -11.56 7.23
N GLY A 66 3.59 -11.62 7.06
CA GLY A 66 2.68 -10.48 7.20
C GLY A 66 2.67 -9.53 6.01
N CYS A 67 3.53 -9.78 5.01
CA CYS A 67 3.66 -8.96 3.81
C CYS A 67 2.56 -9.25 2.79
N PHE A 68 2.26 -8.26 1.95
CA PHE A 68 1.31 -8.39 0.84
C PHE A 68 2.02 -8.67 -0.47
N SER A 69 1.55 -9.67 -1.19
CA SER A 69 2.01 -9.97 -2.54
C SER A 69 1.17 -9.21 -3.58
N PRO A 70 1.76 -8.29 -4.35
CA PRO A 70 1.03 -7.59 -5.39
C PRO A 70 0.67 -8.53 -6.55
N THR A 71 -0.49 -8.27 -7.15
CA THR A 71 -0.91 -8.83 -8.45
C THR A 71 -1.15 -7.72 -9.47
N GLY A 72 -0.78 -8.00 -10.72
CA GLY A 72 -0.97 -7.08 -11.84
C GLY A 72 0.00 -5.89 -11.83
N SER A 73 0.08 -5.21 -12.97
CA SER A 73 0.99 -4.08 -13.20
C SER A 73 0.33 -2.74 -12.88
N PHE A 74 0.94 -1.89 -12.06
CA PHE A 74 0.51 -0.49 -11.94
C PHE A 74 1.35 0.36 -12.90
N TYR A 75 0.70 1.00 -13.87
CA TYR A 75 1.41 1.62 -15.00
C TYR A 75 2.45 2.68 -14.61
N THR A 76 2.33 3.30 -13.42
CA THR A 76 3.33 4.29 -12.93
C THR A 76 4.50 3.65 -12.20
N ILE A 77 4.44 2.36 -11.88
CA ILE A 77 5.43 1.61 -11.09
C ILE A 77 6.00 0.45 -11.93
N GLN A 78 6.15 0.63 -13.25
CA GLN A 78 6.56 -0.43 -14.19
C GLN A 78 7.85 -1.19 -13.79
N ASN A 79 8.78 -0.53 -13.09
CA ASN A 79 10.05 -1.14 -12.68
C ASN A 79 10.03 -1.77 -11.28
N ASP A 80 8.88 -1.80 -10.60
CA ASP A 80 8.77 -2.26 -9.21
C ASP A 80 7.38 -2.76 -8.80
N GLU A 81 6.51 -3.01 -9.76
CA GLU A 81 5.12 -3.40 -9.54
C GLU A 81 4.96 -4.70 -8.75
N HIS A 82 6.03 -5.52 -8.69
CA HIS A 82 6.09 -6.78 -7.97
C HIS A 82 6.83 -6.68 -6.62
N ASN A 83 7.29 -5.49 -6.21
CA ASN A 83 8.00 -5.33 -4.94
C ASN A 83 7.04 -5.44 -3.76
N VAL A 84 7.24 -6.51 -3.00
CA VAL A 84 6.44 -6.88 -1.84
C VAL A 84 6.52 -5.83 -0.74
N ILE A 85 7.70 -5.26 -0.47
CA ILE A 85 7.91 -4.27 0.58
C ILE A 85 7.23 -2.96 0.21
N HIS A 86 7.44 -2.48 -1.02
CA HIS A 86 6.78 -1.28 -1.53
C HIS A 86 5.26 -1.42 -1.49
N PHE A 87 4.72 -2.52 -2.02
CA PHE A 87 3.27 -2.74 -2.00
C PHE A 87 2.72 -2.86 -0.57
N SER A 88 3.42 -3.55 0.33
CA SER A 88 3.01 -3.68 1.74
C SER A 88 2.97 -2.32 2.44
N ALA A 89 4.00 -1.48 2.25
CA ALA A 89 4.03 -0.12 2.78
C ALA A 89 2.88 0.74 2.21
N TYR A 90 2.62 0.61 0.91
CA TYR A 90 1.52 1.29 0.24
C TYR A 90 0.16 0.88 0.82
N VAL A 91 -0.07 -0.42 1.00
CA VAL A 91 -1.31 -0.94 1.59
C VAL A 91 -1.48 -0.46 3.02
N LEU A 92 -0.44 -0.54 3.86
CA LEU A 92 -0.48 -0.05 5.24
C LEU A 92 -0.89 1.43 5.30
N MET A 93 -0.23 2.27 4.50
CA MET A 93 -0.55 3.69 4.38
C MET A 93 -2.01 3.91 3.98
N ARG A 94 -2.49 3.24 2.92
CA ARG A 94 -3.86 3.41 2.42
C ARG A 94 -4.92 2.97 3.44
N LEU A 95 -4.71 1.85 4.12
CA LEU A 95 -5.62 1.36 5.16
C LEU A 95 -5.71 2.35 6.33
N LEU A 96 -4.58 2.81 6.85
CA LEU A 96 -4.56 3.75 7.97
C LEU A 96 -5.12 5.12 7.58
N LEU A 97 -4.73 5.65 6.42
CA LEU A 97 -5.23 6.94 5.94
C LEU A 97 -6.72 6.91 5.64
N SER A 98 -7.33 5.75 5.36
CA SER A 98 -8.79 5.64 5.19
C SER A 98 -9.55 6.09 6.44
N GLY A 99 -8.95 5.93 7.63
CA GLY A 99 -9.53 6.25 8.92
C GLY A 99 -10.37 5.13 9.54
N GLN A 100 -10.47 3.97 8.89
CA GLN A 100 -11.29 2.84 9.34
C GLN A 100 -10.51 1.74 10.06
N TYR A 101 -9.18 1.77 9.95
CA TYR A 101 -8.30 0.73 10.49
C TYR A 101 -7.26 1.33 11.42
N GLY A 102 -6.88 0.59 12.47
CA GLY A 102 -5.95 1.04 13.49
C GLY A 102 -5.05 -0.07 14.03
N THR A 103 -4.26 0.25 15.05
CA THR A 103 -3.24 -0.64 15.63
C THR A 103 -3.78 -1.88 16.36
N GLY A 104 -5.11 -1.99 16.51
CA GLY A 104 -5.77 -3.18 17.05
C GLY A 104 -6.18 -4.20 15.97
N ASP A 105 -6.12 -3.84 14.69
CA ASP A 105 -6.50 -4.73 13.60
C ASP A 105 -5.37 -5.70 13.27
N THR A 106 -5.67 -7.00 13.26
CA THR A 106 -4.71 -8.06 12.93
C THR A 106 -4.04 -7.86 11.57
N LEU A 107 -4.78 -7.30 10.61
CA LEU A 107 -4.28 -6.93 9.29
C LEU A 107 -3.13 -5.91 9.36
N ILE A 108 -3.30 -4.89 10.20
CA ILE A 108 -2.33 -3.82 10.41
C ILE A 108 -1.13 -4.37 11.18
N THR A 109 -1.35 -5.13 12.25
CA THR A 109 -0.27 -5.75 13.04
C THR A 109 0.63 -6.65 12.20
N ASN A 110 0.04 -7.42 11.28
CA ASN A 110 0.82 -8.25 10.36
C ASN A 110 1.62 -7.40 9.34
N LEU A 111 1.04 -6.32 8.84
CA LEU A 111 1.74 -5.39 7.94
C LEU A 111 2.89 -4.67 8.64
N THR A 112 2.70 -4.20 9.87
CA THR A 112 3.77 -3.53 10.62
C THR A 112 4.94 -4.48 10.86
N ARG A 113 4.66 -5.74 11.23
CA ARG A 113 5.67 -6.79 11.38
C ARG A 113 6.44 -7.08 10.10
N CYS A 114 5.77 -7.06 8.94
CA CYS A 114 6.45 -7.17 7.64
C CYS A 114 7.48 -6.05 7.46
N LEU A 115 7.09 -4.80 7.72
CA LEU A 115 7.95 -3.64 7.49
C LEU A 115 9.06 -3.48 8.54
N GLU A 116 8.87 -3.94 9.77
CA GLU A 116 9.91 -3.95 10.80
C GLU A 116 11.14 -4.77 10.37
N ASN A 117 10.90 -5.85 9.63
CA ASN A 117 11.91 -6.79 9.16
C ASN A 117 12.57 -6.38 7.84
N VAL A 118 12.31 -5.18 7.32
CA VAL A 118 12.95 -4.70 6.09
C VAL A 118 14.47 -4.53 6.27
N THR A 119 15.24 -5.06 5.32
CA THR A 119 16.66 -4.79 5.16
C THR A 119 16.83 -3.61 4.20
N MET A 120 17.45 -2.52 4.62
CA MET A 120 17.46 -1.27 3.84
C MET A 120 18.34 -1.37 2.59
N GLU A 121 19.45 -2.09 2.71
CA GLU A 121 20.44 -2.29 1.67
C GLU A 121 19.91 -3.09 0.49
N ASP A 122 18.86 -3.90 0.70
CA ASP A 122 18.23 -4.72 -0.33
C ASP A 122 17.16 -3.95 -1.12
N GLU A 123 16.78 -2.75 -0.66
CA GLU A 123 15.66 -1.99 -1.20
C GLU A 123 16.09 -0.70 -1.92
N LYS A 124 15.29 -0.31 -2.92
CA LYS A 124 15.51 0.94 -3.65
C LYS A 124 15.06 2.13 -2.80
N ILE A 125 15.71 3.29 -3.01
CA ILE A 125 15.45 4.52 -2.23
C ILE A 125 13.96 4.92 -2.22
N TYR A 126 13.25 4.84 -3.35
CA TYR A 126 11.83 5.19 -3.35
C TYR A 126 10.98 4.18 -2.57
N THR A 127 11.33 2.88 -2.57
CA THR A 127 10.65 1.88 -1.73
C THR A 127 10.83 2.26 -0.27
N LEU A 128 12.05 2.58 0.14
CA LEU A 128 12.35 3.06 1.49
C LEU A 128 11.60 4.35 1.84
N ALA A 129 11.39 5.26 0.89
CA ALA A 129 10.58 6.46 1.10
C ALA A 129 9.10 6.12 1.40
N TYR A 130 8.53 5.12 0.72
CA TYR A 130 7.19 4.62 1.04
C TYR A 130 7.15 3.94 2.42
N VAL A 131 8.15 3.11 2.76
CA VAL A 131 8.23 2.49 4.09
C VAL A 131 8.36 3.57 5.17
N PHE A 132 9.16 4.62 4.94
CA PHE A 132 9.34 5.73 5.86
C PHE A 132 8.03 6.49 6.11
N HIS A 133 7.27 6.77 5.04
CA HIS A 133 5.96 7.40 5.16
C HIS A 133 4.95 6.50 5.87
N ALA A 134 4.91 5.21 5.52
CA ALA A 134 4.05 4.23 6.17
C ALA A 134 4.36 4.11 7.67
N ALA A 135 5.64 4.06 8.04
CA ALA A 135 6.09 4.04 9.43
C ALA A 135 5.66 5.29 10.20
N ALA A 136 5.71 6.48 9.58
CA ALA A 136 5.22 7.72 10.19
C ALA A 136 3.71 7.67 10.46
N VAL A 137 2.92 7.24 9.47
CA VAL A 137 1.46 7.10 9.58
C VAL A 137 1.08 6.05 10.63
N ALA A 138 1.81 4.94 10.68
CA ALA A 138 1.61 3.85 11.63
C ALA A 138 2.24 4.10 13.01
N LYS A 139 2.95 5.22 13.20
CA LYS A 139 3.67 5.56 14.45
C LYS A 139 4.71 4.52 14.86
N MET A 140 5.36 3.88 13.89
CA MET A 140 6.43 2.90 14.10
C MET A 140 7.77 3.61 14.35
N LEU A 141 7.91 4.26 15.51
CA LEU A 141 9.05 5.14 15.82
C LEU A 141 10.43 4.46 15.61
N PRO A 142 10.69 3.23 16.09
CA PRO A 142 12.00 2.61 15.90
C PRO A 142 12.37 2.39 14.43
N LEU A 143 11.40 1.94 13.61
CA LEU A 143 11.61 1.77 12.18
C LEU A 143 11.80 3.12 11.48
N TRP A 144 11.00 4.11 11.86
CA TRP A 144 11.07 5.46 11.30
C TRP A 144 12.44 6.11 11.54
N GLU A 145 12.97 6.04 12.77
CA GLU A 145 14.28 6.61 13.11
C GLU A 145 15.43 5.93 12.36
N ARG A 146 15.36 4.59 12.24
CA ARG A 146 16.32 3.79 11.46
C ARG A 146 16.32 4.23 10.00
N LEU A 147 15.13 4.38 9.39
CA LEU A 147 14.97 4.81 8.00
C LEU A 147 15.41 6.26 7.79
N TYR A 148 15.05 7.16 8.71
CA TYR A 148 15.48 8.56 8.67
C TYR A 148 17.01 8.64 8.61
N THR A 149 17.69 7.96 9.53
CA THR A 149 19.15 7.94 9.59
C THR A 149 19.77 7.38 8.32
N TYR A 150 19.20 6.30 7.77
CA TYR A 150 19.69 5.70 6.53
C TYR A 150 19.50 6.62 5.31
N LEU A 151 18.28 7.14 5.12
CA LEU A 151 17.96 8.01 3.98
C LEU A 151 18.74 9.33 4.03
N MET A 152 18.95 9.91 5.20
CA MET A 152 19.77 11.13 5.34
C MET A 152 21.22 10.93 4.94
N LYS A 153 21.79 9.72 5.09
CA LYS A 153 23.14 9.40 4.59
C LYS A 153 23.20 9.27 3.07
N GLN A 154 22.08 8.94 2.43
CA GLN A 154 21.98 8.74 0.98
C GLN A 154 21.59 10.04 0.25
N ASN A 155 21.29 11.12 0.97
CA ASN A 155 20.93 12.38 0.36
C ASN A 155 22.09 12.96 -0.44
N ILE A 156 21.82 13.24 -1.71
CA ILE A 156 22.67 14.10 -2.53
C ILE A 156 22.39 15.52 -2.07
N THR A 157 23.38 16.17 -1.45
CA THR A 157 23.32 17.60 -1.18
C THR A 157 23.90 18.33 -2.40
N GLU A 158 23.03 18.94 -3.22
CA GLU A 158 23.48 19.94 -4.20
C GLU A 158 23.99 21.15 -3.43
N GLY A 159 25.33 21.30 -3.36
CA GLY A 159 25.97 22.41 -2.66
C GLY A 159 27.41 22.18 -2.17
N GLN A 160 27.99 20.98 -2.27
CA GLN A 160 29.45 20.83 -2.19
C GLN A 160 30.04 20.96 -3.60
N GLU A 161 30.18 22.22 -4.05
CA GLU A 161 31.22 22.55 -5.03
C GLU A 161 32.56 22.28 -4.34
N ASP A 162 33.30 21.29 -4.84
CA ASP A 162 34.71 21.12 -4.54
C ASP A 162 35.46 22.41 -4.92
N LEU A 163 35.87 23.18 -3.91
CA LEU A 163 36.82 24.30 -4.01
C LEU A 163 38.19 23.85 -3.50
#